data_AF-A0ABD0AHR1-F1
#
_entry.id   AF-A0ABD0AHR1-F1
#
_cell.length_a   1.000
_cell.length_b   1.000
_cell.length_c   1.000
_cell.angle_alpha   90.00
_cell.angle_beta   90.00
_cell.angle_gamma   90.00
#
_symmetry.space_group_name_H-M   'P 1'
#
loop_
_entity.id
_entity.type
_entity.pdbx_description
1 polymer ?
#
loop_
_entity_poly.entity_id
_entity_poly.type
_entity_poly.pdbx_seq_one_letter_code
_entity_poly.pdbx_strand_id
1 'polypeptide(L)'
;MKAKEIRALARENLKQIPKKIYMPMGLLLVVANIIPNVFGQATDSKSGEEPNAWCGLSGRHLARLAVYGVIEALIIVSVTLAIVAVIVGLVISQVPVAVSIILLTLLVVLLVWIELRLTYVVYVIDDDVRTGQKRSVWAEIGAGWKLTKGRVWKLLCLNLSFLGWDILTAFTLGILGIWLIPYYNLAIAETYEQSKEDKY
;
A
#
# COMPACT_ATOMS: atom_id res chain seq x y z
N MET A 1 -15.08 7.23 9.81
CA MET A 1 -13.91 7.88 10.42
C MET A 1 -13.15 8.75 9.45
N LYS A 2 -12.65 9.90 9.92
CA LYS A 2 -11.76 10.81 9.18
C LYS A 2 -10.32 10.27 9.17
N ALA A 3 -9.48 10.70 8.23
CA ALA A 3 -8.08 10.26 8.13
C ALA A 3 -7.27 10.45 9.43
N LYS A 4 -7.55 11.53 10.18
CA LYS A 4 -6.92 11.80 11.49
C LYS A 4 -7.25 10.73 12.54
N GLU A 5 -8.49 10.25 12.58
CA GLU A 5 -8.95 9.25 13.54
C GLU A 5 -8.32 7.89 13.23
N ILE A 6 -8.27 7.50 11.95
CA ILE A 6 -7.63 6.26 11.50
C ILE A 6 -6.14 6.24 11.88
N ARG A 7 -5.46 7.37 11.72
CA ARG A 7 -4.08 7.56 12.15
C ARG A 7 -3.90 7.47 13.66
N ALA A 8 -4.83 8.01 14.44
CA ALA A 8 -4.80 7.90 15.90
C ALA A 8 -4.96 6.43 16.34
N LEU A 9 -5.95 5.74 15.75
CA LEU A 9 -6.21 4.33 15.99
C LEU A 9 -4.99 3.45 15.63
N ALA A 10 -4.42 3.66 14.45
CA ALA A 10 -3.21 2.94 14.03
C ALA A 10 -2.04 3.19 14.98
N ARG A 11 -1.89 4.41 15.51
CA ARG A 11 -0.84 4.70 16.50
C ARG A 11 -1.08 3.94 17.81
N GLU A 12 -2.32 3.83 18.25
CA GLU A 12 -2.67 3.10 19.47
C GLU A 12 -2.44 1.60 19.30
N ASN A 13 -2.89 1.02 18.18
CA ASN A 13 -2.69 -0.39 17.87
C ASN A 13 -1.19 -0.72 17.71
N LEU A 14 -0.38 0.18 17.14
CA LEU A 14 1.07 -0.02 17.03
C LEU A 14 1.77 -0.09 18.39
N LYS A 15 1.27 0.62 19.41
CA LYS A 15 1.86 0.59 20.76
C LYS A 15 1.67 -0.77 21.45
N GLN A 16 0.63 -1.51 21.06
CA GLN A 16 0.34 -2.84 21.61
C GLN A 16 1.31 -3.89 21.06
N ILE A 17 1.89 -3.66 19.89
CA ILE A 17 2.81 -4.58 19.23
C ILE A 17 4.23 -4.36 19.78
N PRO A 18 4.91 -5.41 20.28
CA PRO A 18 6.25 -5.26 20.84
C PRO A 18 7.27 -4.92 19.74
N LYS A 19 8.18 -3.99 20.06
CA LYS A 19 9.16 -3.42 19.11
C LYS A 19 10.02 -4.46 18.39
N LYS A 20 10.34 -5.57 19.06
CA LYS A 20 11.10 -6.70 18.51
C LYS A 20 10.44 -7.35 17.28
N ILE A 21 9.13 -7.17 17.12
CA ILE A 21 8.36 -7.75 16.01
C ILE A 21 8.31 -6.78 14.83
N TYR A 22 7.92 -5.53 15.07
CA TYR A 22 7.66 -4.59 13.97
C TYR A 22 8.91 -3.87 13.46
N MET A 23 9.99 -3.70 14.24
CA MET A 23 11.20 -2.99 13.78
C MET A 23 12.02 -3.79 12.75
N PRO A 24 12.31 -5.09 12.93
CA PRO A 24 12.96 -5.88 11.87
C PRO A 24 12.13 -5.93 10.60
N MET A 25 10.80 -5.96 10.74
CA MET A 25 9.88 -5.90 9.61
C MET A 25 9.95 -4.55 8.89
N GLY A 26 9.89 -3.44 9.63
CA GLY A 26 10.07 -2.10 9.06
C GLY A 26 11.37 -1.97 8.30
N LEU A 27 12.47 -2.49 8.86
CA LEU A 27 13.77 -2.54 8.17
C LEU A 27 13.71 -3.39 6.89
N LEU A 28 13.09 -4.58 6.95
CA LEU A 28 12.93 -5.46 5.80
C LEU A 28 12.12 -4.77 4.69
N LEU A 29 11.02 -4.09 5.04
CA LEU A 29 10.19 -3.36 4.07
C LEU A 29 10.94 -2.19 3.44
N VAL A 30 11.78 -1.47 4.21
CA VAL A 30 12.66 -0.42 3.68
C VAL A 30 13.70 -0.99 2.72
N VAL A 31 14.37 -2.08 3.07
CA VAL A 31 15.51 -2.63 2.31
C VAL A 31 15.05 -3.44 1.09
N ALA A 32 13.96 -4.19 1.23
CA ALA A 32 13.51 -5.11 0.20
C ALA A 32 12.40 -4.53 -0.69
N ASN A 33 11.82 -3.37 -0.33
CA ASN A 33 10.66 -2.79 -1.00
C ASN A 33 9.53 -3.82 -1.20
N ILE A 34 9.39 -4.72 -0.21
CA ILE A 34 8.45 -5.85 -0.24
C ILE A 34 7.08 -5.38 0.29
N ILE A 35 6.04 -6.02 -0.23
CA ILE A 35 4.61 -5.78 0.02
C ILE A 35 4.23 -5.88 1.53
N PRO A 36 3.23 -5.09 2.01
CA PRO A 36 2.76 -4.98 3.42
C PRO A 36 2.24 -6.22 4.17
N ASN A 37 2.88 -7.39 4.10
CA ASN A 37 2.18 -8.64 4.38
C ASN A 37 2.25 -9.22 5.80
N VAL A 38 2.41 -8.38 6.82
CA VAL A 38 2.54 -8.85 8.22
C VAL A 38 1.76 -8.03 9.25
N PHE A 39 1.42 -6.77 8.97
CA PHE A 39 0.72 -5.96 9.98
C PHE A 39 -0.73 -6.37 10.22
N GLY A 40 -1.40 -6.93 9.21
CA GLY A 40 -2.75 -7.48 9.39
C GLY A 40 -2.81 -8.63 10.40
N GLN A 41 -1.71 -9.39 10.56
CA GLN A 41 -1.62 -10.47 11.55
C GLN A 41 -1.23 -9.94 12.94
N ALA A 42 -0.46 -8.86 13.03
CA ALA A 42 -0.07 -8.26 14.30
C ALA A 42 -1.22 -7.49 15.00
N THR A 43 -2.28 -7.14 14.27
CA THR A 43 -3.54 -6.61 14.82
C THR A 43 -4.47 -7.67 15.38
N ASP A 44 -4.21 -8.95 15.13
CA ASP A 44 -5.04 -10.01 15.68
C ASP A 44 -4.63 -10.30 17.14
N SER A 45 -4.80 -9.29 18.01
CA SER A 45 -4.82 -9.52 19.46
C SER A 45 -6.01 -10.40 19.88
N LYS A 46 -6.88 -10.80 18.94
CA LYS A 46 -8.08 -11.61 19.16
C LYS A 46 -7.87 -13.10 18.88
N SER A 47 -6.83 -13.50 18.15
CA SER A 47 -6.62 -14.91 17.79
C SER A 47 -5.99 -15.77 18.90
N GLY A 48 -5.46 -15.15 19.98
CA GLY A 48 -4.83 -15.89 21.09
C GLY A 48 -3.55 -16.64 20.73
N GLU A 49 -3.09 -16.55 19.48
CA GLU A 49 -1.82 -17.11 19.02
C GLU A 49 -0.68 -16.09 19.19
N GLU A 50 0.56 -16.57 19.40
CA GLU A 50 1.70 -15.67 19.49
C GLU A 50 1.92 -14.93 18.15
N PRO A 51 2.07 -13.60 18.16
CA PRO A 51 2.24 -12.80 16.95
C PRO A 51 3.53 -13.23 16.22
N ASN A 52 3.37 -13.93 15.09
CA ASN A 52 4.46 -14.51 14.32
C ASN A 52 4.69 -13.74 13.02
N ALA A 53 5.63 -12.80 13.05
CA ALA A 53 5.95 -11.93 11.91
C ALA A 53 6.38 -12.66 10.62
N TRP A 54 6.60 -13.96 10.68
CA TRP A 54 7.14 -14.78 9.59
C TRP A 54 6.11 -15.76 9.01
N CYS A 55 4.89 -15.84 9.54
CA CYS A 55 3.88 -16.82 9.09
C CYS A 55 3.32 -16.49 7.69
N GLY A 56 3.27 -15.20 7.33
CA GLY A 56 2.92 -14.73 5.99
C GLY A 56 3.91 -15.15 4.88
N LEU A 57 5.11 -15.62 5.22
CA LEU A 57 6.18 -16.02 4.27
C LEU A 57 5.99 -17.44 3.68
N SER A 58 4.77 -17.98 3.66
CA SER A 58 4.53 -19.30 3.05
C SER A 58 4.73 -19.26 1.52
N GLY A 59 5.29 -20.31 0.93
CA GLY A 59 5.66 -20.31 -0.50
C GLY A 59 4.51 -20.03 -1.48
N ARG A 60 3.28 -20.48 -1.17
CA ARG A 60 2.09 -20.17 -1.98
C ARG A 60 1.65 -18.72 -1.85
N HIS A 61 1.81 -18.14 -0.65
CA HIS A 61 1.48 -16.75 -0.38
C HIS A 61 2.48 -15.83 -1.09
N LEU A 62 3.78 -16.12 -0.95
CA LEU A 62 4.84 -15.39 -1.63
C LEU A 62 4.71 -15.41 -3.15
N ALA A 63 4.27 -16.52 -3.74
CA ALA A 63 4.04 -16.58 -5.19
C ALA A 63 2.96 -15.59 -5.66
N ARG A 64 1.83 -15.46 -4.92
CA ARG A 64 0.76 -14.51 -5.27
C ARG A 64 1.21 -13.07 -5.06
N LEU A 65 1.90 -12.79 -3.96
CA LEU A 65 2.47 -11.48 -3.68
C LEU A 65 3.52 -11.10 -4.73
N ALA A 66 4.36 -12.03 -5.16
CA ALA A 66 5.35 -11.77 -6.20
C ALA A 66 4.68 -11.34 -7.51
N VAL A 67 3.58 -11.99 -7.91
CA VAL A 67 2.79 -11.57 -9.09
C VAL A 67 2.26 -10.14 -8.92
N TYR A 68 1.69 -9.83 -7.75
CA TYR A 68 1.22 -8.47 -7.46
C TYR A 68 2.35 -7.44 -7.46
N GLY A 69 3.50 -7.78 -6.87
CA GLY A 69 4.68 -6.92 -6.84
C GLY A 69 5.27 -6.67 -8.23
N VAL A 70 5.21 -7.66 -9.12
CA VAL A 70 5.57 -7.47 -10.54
C VAL A 70 4.60 -6.49 -11.21
N ILE A 71 3.30 -6.58 -10.94
CA ILE A 71 2.30 -5.64 -11.47
C ILE A 71 2.58 -4.21 -10.98
N GLU A 72 2.81 -4.02 -9.68
CA GLU A 72 3.17 -2.71 -9.13
C GLU A 72 4.48 -2.18 -9.72
N ALA A 73 5.51 -3.02 -9.84
CA ALA A 73 6.79 -2.62 -10.43
C ALA A 73 6.62 -2.18 -11.90
N LEU A 74 5.81 -2.89 -12.68
CA LEU A 74 5.50 -2.51 -14.07
C LEU A 74 4.77 -1.17 -14.14
N ILE A 75 3.82 -0.92 -13.22
CA ILE A 75 3.13 0.36 -13.10
C ILE A 75 4.15 1.46 -12.83
N ILE A 76 4.97 1.33 -11.78
CA ILE A 76 6.00 2.31 -11.39
C ILE A 76 6.98 2.59 -12.54
N VAL A 77 7.46 1.55 -13.23
CA VAL A 77 8.35 1.68 -14.39
C VAL A 77 7.66 2.46 -15.50
N SER A 78 6.39 2.17 -15.80
CA SER A 78 5.63 2.90 -16.83
C SER A 78 5.46 4.38 -16.48
N VAL A 79 5.22 4.72 -15.21
CA VAL A 79 5.15 6.12 -14.73
C VAL A 79 6.48 6.82 -14.94
N THR A 80 7.56 6.16 -14.53
CA THR A 80 8.92 6.71 -14.60
C THR A 80 9.31 6.99 -16.05
N LEU A 81 9.02 6.06 -16.96
CA LEU A 81 9.28 6.23 -18.39
C LEU A 81 8.45 7.38 -18.98
N ALA A 82 7.20 7.53 -18.59
CA ALA A 82 6.36 8.63 -19.06
C ALA A 82 6.87 10.01 -18.59
N ILE A 83 7.31 10.12 -17.33
CA ILE A 83 7.92 11.34 -16.81
C ILE A 83 9.22 11.66 -17.58
N VAL A 84 10.09 10.66 -17.78
CA VAL A 84 11.33 10.83 -18.54
C VAL A 84 11.04 11.26 -19.98
N ALA A 85 10.07 10.64 -20.64
CA ALA A 85 9.67 11.02 -22.00
C ALA A 85 9.21 12.48 -22.09
N VAL A 86 8.48 12.98 -21.08
CA VAL A 86 8.09 14.39 -21.00
C VAL A 86 9.31 15.29 -20.82
N ILE A 87 10.22 14.96 -19.90
CA ILE A 87 11.44 15.73 -19.66
C ILE A 87 12.30 15.79 -20.93
N VAL A 88 12.49 14.66 -21.60
CA VAL A 88 13.22 14.58 -22.87
C VAL A 88 12.52 15.40 -23.96
N GLY A 89 11.19 15.32 -24.04
CA GLY A 89 10.39 16.11 -24.98
C GLY A 89 10.53 17.62 -24.78
N LEU A 90 10.64 18.08 -23.53
CA LEU A 90 10.89 19.49 -23.19
C LEU A 90 12.29 19.98 -23.61
N VAL A 91 13.27 19.08 -23.67
CA VAL A 91 14.66 19.42 -24.05
C VAL A 91 14.87 19.38 -25.56
N ILE A 92 14.22 18.46 -26.29
CA ILE A 92 14.51 18.18 -27.71
C ILE A 92 13.53 18.88 -28.67
N SER A 93 12.30 19.25 -28.27
CA SER A 93 11.24 19.61 -29.23
C SER A 93 10.42 20.87 -28.87
N GLN A 94 9.91 21.54 -29.92
CA GLN A 94 8.95 22.66 -29.89
C GLN A 94 7.51 22.22 -29.52
N VAL A 95 7.34 21.12 -28.79
CA VAL A 95 6.01 20.67 -28.34
C VAL A 95 5.46 21.69 -27.34
N PRO A 96 4.18 22.10 -27.44
CA PRO A 96 3.61 23.03 -26.47
C PRO A 96 3.70 22.45 -25.07
N VAL A 97 4.49 23.09 -24.21
CA VAL A 97 4.73 22.67 -22.81
C VAL A 97 3.43 22.38 -22.07
N ALA A 98 2.39 23.17 -22.35
CA ALA A 98 1.06 22.99 -21.78
C ALA A 98 0.44 21.61 -22.09
N VAL A 99 0.58 21.11 -23.33
CA VAL A 99 0.00 19.82 -23.75
C VAL A 99 0.71 18.68 -23.03
N SER A 100 2.04 18.73 -22.95
CA SER A 100 2.84 17.72 -22.24
C SER A 100 2.49 17.66 -20.74
N ILE A 101 2.29 18.82 -20.10
CA ILE A 101 1.90 18.89 -18.68
C ILE A 101 0.49 18.33 -18.48
N ILE A 102 -0.46 18.65 -19.36
CA ILE A 102 -1.84 18.15 -19.25
C ILE A 102 -1.87 16.62 -19.38
N LEU A 103 -1.17 16.08 -20.38
CA LEU A 103 -1.09 14.63 -20.60
C LEU A 103 -0.43 13.93 -19.42
N LEU A 104 0.67 14.49 -18.89
CA LEU A 104 1.33 13.95 -17.71
C LEU A 104 0.42 13.96 -16.49
N THR A 105 -0.29 15.07 -16.25
CA THR A 105 -1.21 15.21 -15.12
C THR A 105 -2.34 14.18 -15.20
N LEU A 106 -2.94 14.00 -16.38
CA LEU A 106 -3.99 13.02 -16.61
C LEU A 106 -3.49 11.59 -16.36
N LEU A 107 -2.28 11.27 -16.84
CA LEU A 107 -1.64 9.99 -16.62
C LEU A 107 -1.37 9.74 -15.12
N VAL A 108 -0.79 10.71 -14.41
CA VAL A 108 -0.53 10.60 -12.97
C VAL A 108 -1.83 10.40 -12.20
N VAL A 109 -2.89 11.15 -12.51
CA VAL A 109 -4.20 10.99 -11.88
C VAL A 109 -4.77 9.58 -12.12
N LEU A 110 -4.65 9.05 -13.34
CA LEU A 110 -5.08 7.69 -13.67
C LEU A 110 -4.30 6.65 -12.86
N LEU A 111 -2.98 6.81 -12.75
CA LEU A 111 -2.11 5.88 -12.04
C LEU A 111 -2.38 5.88 -10.54
N VAL A 112 -2.47 7.06 -9.92
CA VAL A 112 -2.84 7.21 -8.50
C VAL A 112 -4.21 6.54 -8.25
N TRP A 113 -5.16 6.71 -9.16
CA TRP A 113 -6.47 6.07 -9.04
C TRP A 113 -6.39 4.54 -9.09
N ILE A 114 -5.50 3.98 -9.91
CA ILE A 114 -5.24 2.53 -9.98
C ILE A 114 -4.55 2.05 -8.71
N GLU A 115 -3.48 2.71 -8.27
CA GLU A 115 -2.70 2.35 -7.07
C GLU A 115 -3.57 2.31 -5.81
N LEU A 116 -4.43 3.32 -5.61
CA LEU A 116 -5.37 3.36 -4.48
C LEU A 116 -6.29 2.13 -4.44
N ARG A 117 -6.61 1.54 -5.60
CA ARG A 117 -7.43 0.32 -5.69
C ARG A 117 -6.63 -0.94 -5.44
N LEU A 118 -5.39 -0.96 -5.93
CA LEU A 118 -4.47 -2.07 -5.75
C LEU A 118 -4.06 -2.23 -4.29
N THR A 119 -3.99 -1.14 -3.52
CA THR A 119 -3.68 -1.17 -2.07
C THR A 119 -4.48 -2.21 -1.29
N TYR A 120 -5.77 -2.42 -1.58
CA TYR A 120 -6.61 -3.41 -0.87
C TYR A 120 -6.40 -4.85 -1.32
N VAL A 121 -5.83 -5.07 -2.50
CA VAL A 121 -5.63 -6.42 -3.06
C VAL A 121 -4.67 -7.22 -2.18
N VAL A 122 -3.65 -6.57 -1.62
CA VAL A 122 -2.71 -7.18 -0.67
C VAL A 122 -3.43 -7.78 0.55
N TYR A 123 -4.38 -7.04 1.12
CA TYR A 123 -5.16 -7.48 2.27
C TYR A 123 -6.20 -8.55 1.91
N VAL A 124 -6.75 -8.50 0.70
CA VAL A 124 -7.63 -9.56 0.19
C VAL A 124 -6.84 -10.86 -0.02
N ILE A 125 -5.63 -10.79 -0.55
CA ILE A 125 -4.74 -11.96 -0.69
C ILE A 125 -4.46 -12.57 0.68
N ASP A 126 -4.13 -11.75 1.67
CA ASP A 126 -3.88 -12.22 3.04
C ASP A 126 -5.12 -12.91 3.65
N ASP A 127 -6.30 -12.31 3.52
CA ASP A 127 -7.55 -12.91 4.02
C ASP A 127 -7.92 -14.21 3.28
N ASP A 128 -7.73 -14.27 1.96
CA ASP A 128 -7.97 -15.47 1.17
C ASP A 128 -6.97 -16.59 1.52
N VAL A 129 -5.70 -16.27 1.78
CA VAL A 129 -4.70 -17.25 2.24
C VAL A 129 -5.03 -17.75 3.66
N ARG A 130 -5.39 -16.85 4.58
CA ARG A 130 -5.75 -17.18 5.97
C ARG A 130 -7.00 -18.04 6.06
N THR A 131 -8.02 -17.73 5.26
CA THR A 131 -9.27 -18.50 5.19
C THR A 131 -9.16 -19.77 4.33
N GLY A 132 -7.99 -20.01 3.72
CA GLY A 132 -7.76 -21.16 2.84
C GLY A 132 -8.52 -21.08 1.51
N GLN A 133 -9.04 -19.91 1.14
CA GLN A 133 -9.73 -19.71 -0.13
C GLN A 133 -8.76 -19.78 -1.32
N LYS A 134 -9.12 -20.61 -2.30
CA LYS A 134 -8.39 -20.76 -3.55
C LYS A 134 -9.05 -19.92 -4.64
N ARG A 135 -8.86 -18.61 -4.60
CA ARG A 135 -9.22 -17.70 -5.70
C ARG A 135 -8.04 -17.51 -6.65
N SER A 136 -8.33 -17.08 -7.87
CA SER A 136 -7.31 -16.62 -8.82
C SER A 136 -6.90 -15.18 -8.51
N VAL A 137 -5.68 -14.79 -8.91
CA VAL A 137 -5.16 -13.42 -8.69
C VAL A 137 -6.10 -12.35 -9.27
N TRP A 138 -6.72 -12.63 -10.41
CA TRP A 138 -7.70 -11.73 -11.03
C TRP A 138 -8.97 -11.55 -10.18
N ALA A 139 -9.41 -12.59 -9.49
CA ALA A 139 -10.56 -12.51 -8.59
C ALA A 139 -10.23 -11.70 -7.32
N GLU A 140 -9.00 -11.84 -6.80
CA GLU A 140 -8.48 -11.05 -5.66
C GLU A 140 -8.41 -9.56 -6.04
N ILE A 141 -7.90 -9.23 -7.23
CA ILE A 141 -7.89 -7.86 -7.78
C ILE A 141 -9.33 -7.32 -7.90
N GLY A 142 -10.23 -8.11 -8.48
CA GLY A 142 -11.64 -7.72 -8.63
C GLY A 142 -12.35 -7.49 -7.28
N ALA A 143 -12.01 -8.29 -6.26
CA ALA A 143 -12.53 -8.11 -4.91
C ALA A 143 -11.99 -6.81 -4.26
N GLY A 144 -10.68 -6.55 -4.36
CA GLY A 144 -10.08 -5.29 -3.90
C GLY A 144 -10.71 -4.06 -4.56
N TRP A 145 -10.97 -4.12 -5.88
CA TRP A 145 -11.66 -3.06 -6.62
C TRP A 145 -13.10 -2.83 -6.16
N LYS A 146 -13.81 -3.91 -5.81
CA LYS A 146 -15.17 -3.83 -5.27
C LYS A 146 -15.20 -3.31 -3.83
N LEU A 147 -14.14 -3.49 -3.05
CA LEU A 147 -14.03 -2.99 -1.67
C LEU A 147 -13.64 -1.50 -1.64
N THR A 148 -12.84 -1.05 -2.61
CA THR A 148 -12.45 0.37 -2.75
C THR A 148 -13.53 1.25 -3.40
N LYS A 149 -14.52 0.65 -4.09
CA LYS A 149 -15.60 1.40 -4.75
C LYS A 149 -16.39 2.23 -3.72
N GLY A 150 -16.48 3.55 -3.97
CA GLY A 150 -17.12 4.50 -3.06
C GLY A 150 -16.23 5.02 -1.93
N ARG A 151 -15.00 4.51 -1.79
CA ARG A 151 -14.06 4.88 -0.71
C ARG A 151 -12.71 5.40 -1.19
N VAL A 152 -12.49 5.45 -2.51
CA VAL A 152 -11.26 5.99 -3.13
C VAL A 152 -10.90 7.37 -2.57
N TRP A 153 -11.88 8.24 -2.36
CA TRP A 153 -11.64 9.57 -1.78
C TRP A 153 -11.10 9.50 -0.34
N LYS A 154 -11.65 8.60 0.49
CA LYS A 154 -11.18 8.40 1.87
C LYS A 154 -9.75 7.88 1.88
N LEU A 155 -9.41 6.95 0.97
CA LEU A 155 -8.05 6.46 0.80
C LEU A 155 -7.09 7.53 0.29
N LEU A 156 -7.52 8.38 -0.64
CA LEU A 156 -6.72 9.50 -1.12
C LEU A 156 -6.43 10.49 0.02
N CYS A 157 -7.44 10.88 0.79
CA CYS A 157 -7.23 11.76 1.95
C CYS A 157 -6.30 11.13 3.01
N LEU A 158 -6.38 9.81 3.21
CA LEU A 158 -5.47 9.09 4.09
C LEU A 158 -4.03 9.17 3.56
N ASN A 159 -3.80 8.82 2.29
CA ASN A 159 -2.49 8.89 1.63
C ASN A 159 -1.91 10.31 1.64
N LEU A 160 -2.72 11.34 1.35
CA LEU A 160 -2.30 12.74 1.43
C LEU A 160 -1.89 13.15 2.85
N SER A 161 -2.48 12.54 3.89
CA SER A 161 -2.06 12.77 5.28
C SER A 161 -0.71 12.12 5.62
N PHE A 162 -0.27 11.15 4.82
CA PHE A 162 1.04 10.49 4.90
C PHE A 162 2.10 11.14 4.03
N LEU A 163 1.71 11.85 2.96
CA LEU A 163 2.64 12.53 2.04
C LEU A 163 3.66 13.44 2.74
N GLY A 164 3.27 14.14 3.81
CA GLY A 164 4.20 14.95 4.61
C GLY A 164 5.27 14.12 5.32
N TRP A 165 4.93 12.91 5.76
CA TRP A 165 5.87 11.97 6.37
C TRP A 165 6.79 11.32 5.34
N ASP A 166 6.30 11.08 4.12
CA ASP A 166 7.10 10.55 3.03
C ASP A 166 8.20 11.53 2.62
N ILE A 167 7.87 12.83 2.54
CA ILE A 167 8.84 13.91 2.32
C ILE A 167 9.90 13.91 3.43
N LEU A 168 9.49 13.84 4.69
CA LEU A 168 10.43 13.74 5.82
C LEU A 168 11.31 12.49 5.73
N THR A 169 10.73 11.36 5.31
CA THR A 169 11.44 10.09 5.17
C THR A 169 12.55 10.21 4.14
N ALA A 170 12.30 10.88 3.01
CA ALA A 170 13.32 11.18 2.01
C ALA A 170 14.48 11.99 2.58
N PHE A 171 14.21 13.02 3.40
CA PHE A 171 15.25 13.80 4.08
C PHE A 171 16.07 13.00 5.08
N THR A 172 15.49 11.95 5.69
CA THR A 172 16.20 11.06 6.62
C THR A 172 16.90 9.88 5.95
N LEU A 173 17.06 9.91 4.61
CA LEU A 173 17.62 8.79 3.83
C LEU A 173 16.87 7.45 4.07
N GLY A 174 15.57 7.51 4.29
CA GLY A 174 14.74 6.31 4.50
C GLY A 174 14.74 5.77 5.93
N ILE A 175 15.52 6.33 6.87
CA ILE A 175 15.58 5.86 8.26
C ILE A 175 14.22 5.94 8.93
N LEU A 176 13.48 7.06 8.73
CA LEU A 176 12.13 7.21 9.27
C LEU A 176 11.15 6.13 8.78
N GLY A 177 11.42 5.55 7.60
CA GLY A 177 10.63 4.48 6.98
C GLY A 177 10.47 3.25 7.88
N ILE A 178 11.46 2.95 8.73
CA ILE A 178 11.44 1.80 9.64
C ILE A 178 10.24 1.86 10.59
N TRP A 179 9.85 3.07 11.03
CA TRP A 179 8.69 3.28 11.91
C TRP A 179 7.46 3.73 11.13
N LEU A 180 7.65 4.41 10.00
CA LEU A 180 6.55 4.97 9.22
C LEU A 180 5.80 3.91 8.44
N ILE A 181 6.50 3.00 7.76
CA ILE A 181 5.90 1.92 6.98
C ILE A 181 4.97 1.02 7.82
N PRO A 182 5.40 0.50 8.99
CA PRO A 182 4.51 -0.34 9.80
C PRO A 182 3.27 0.41 10.29
N TYR A 183 3.43 1.69 10.63
CA TYR A 183 2.34 2.57 11.02
C TYR A 183 1.37 2.88 9.86
N TYR A 184 1.90 3.10 8.65
CA TYR A 184 1.12 3.31 7.43
C TYR A 184 0.31 2.07 7.08
N ASN A 185 0.94 0.89 7.05
CA ASN A 185 0.29 -0.38 6.74
C ASN A 185 -0.85 -0.70 7.72
N LEU A 186 -0.66 -0.35 8.99
CA LEU A 186 -1.68 -0.49 10.02
C LEU A 186 -2.87 0.44 9.78
N ALA A 187 -2.64 1.71 9.42
CA ALA A 187 -3.71 2.65 9.07
C ALA A 187 -4.52 2.18 7.86
N ILE A 188 -3.86 1.57 6.86
CA ILE A 188 -4.54 0.98 5.71
C ILE A 188 -5.33 -0.27 6.10
N ALA A 189 -4.78 -1.15 6.96
CA ALA A 189 -5.45 -2.35 7.46
C ALA A 189 -6.76 -1.99 8.19
N GLU A 190 -6.73 -1.01 9.09
CA GLU A 190 -7.94 -0.51 9.77
C GLU A 190 -9.00 0.00 8.79
N THR A 191 -8.55 0.67 7.74
CA THR A 191 -9.47 1.19 6.70
C THR A 191 -10.06 0.06 5.87
N TYR A 192 -9.29 -1.00 5.63
CA TYR A 192 -9.74 -2.22 4.96
C TYR A 192 -10.80 -2.95 5.80
N GLU A 193 -10.55 -3.18 7.09
CA GLU A 193 -11.49 -3.84 8.00
C GLU A 193 -12.83 -3.09 8.10
N GLN A 194 -12.80 -1.77 8.29
CA GLN A 194 -14.02 -0.93 8.23
C GLN A 194 -14.76 -1.08 6.90
N SER A 195 -14.04 -1.29 5.81
CA SER A 195 -14.64 -1.45 4.48
C SER A 195 -15.23 -2.82 4.23
N LYS A 196 -14.80 -3.81 5.01
CA LYS A 196 -15.41 -5.13 5.06
C LYS A 196 -16.66 -5.10 5.94
N GLU A 197 -16.57 -4.51 7.13
CA GLU A 197 -17.69 -4.38 8.08
C GLU A 197 -18.88 -3.65 7.47
N ASP A 198 -18.69 -2.48 6.85
CA ASP A 198 -19.79 -1.70 6.27
C ASP A 198 -20.51 -2.39 5.07
N LYS A 199 -19.96 -3.49 4.55
CA LYS A 199 -20.49 -4.22 3.40
C LYS A 199 -21.26 -5.48 3.80
N TYR A 200 -21.24 -5.83 5.09
CA TYR A 200 -21.93 -6.95 5.72
C TYR A 200 -22.78 -6.46 6.90
#